data_AF-A0A2D9N7P0-F1
#
_entry.id   AF-A0A2D9N7P0-F1
#
_cell.length_a   1.000
_cell.length_b   1.000
_cell.length_c   1.000
_cell.angle_alpha   90.00
_cell.angle_beta   90.00
_cell.angle_gamma   90.00
#
_symmetry.space_group_name_H-M   'P 1'
#
loop_
_entity.id
_entity.type
_entity.pdbx_description
1 polymer ?
#
loop_
_entity_poly.entity_id
_entity_poly.type
_entity_poly.pdbx_seq_one_letter_code
_entity_poly.pdbx_strand_id
1 'polypeptide(L)'
;MNYIAFLRGINVGGHKKILMADLRLLFESLGYTQVRTYIQSGNVLFSAEREKGLAENISEAIQIKYGWEVPVIVKTAEALRTIFE
;
A
#
# COMPACT_ATOMS: atom_id res chain seq x y z
N MET A 1 5.62 -10.38 8.97
CA MET A 1 6.67 -9.34 8.93
C MET A 1 6.01 -7.99 8.66
N ASN A 2 6.58 -6.89 9.15
CA ASN A 2 5.97 -5.56 9.02
C ASN A 2 6.51 -4.81 7.80
N TYR A 3 5.58 -4.32 6.98
CA TYR A 3 5.85 -3.65 5.72
C TYR A 3 5.16 -2.30 5.66
N ILE A 4 5.76 -1.40 4.89
CA ILE A 4 5.18 -0.11 4.55
C ILE A 4 5.09 -0.05 3.02
N ALA A 5 3.88 0.13 2.51
CA ALA A 5 3.60 0.41 1.11
C ALA A 5 3.45 1.92 0.90
N PHE A 6 4.12 2.43 -0.13
CA PHE A 6 4.04 3.81 -0.61
C PHE A 6 3.38 3.80 -1.98
N LEU A 7 2.17 4.32 -2.07
CA LEU A 7 1.40 4.48 -3.31
C LEU A 7 1.63 5.89 -3.85
N ARG A 8 2.02 6.00 -5.13
CA ARG A 8 2.29 7.31 -5.76
C ARG A 8 1.11 7.81 -6.58
N GLY A 9 0.76 9.09 -6.42
CA GLY A 9 -0.14 9.80 -7.33
C GLY A 9 -1.63 9.50 -7.11
N ILE A 10 -2.02 9.08 -5.91
CA ILE A 10 -3.42 8.94 -5.52
C ILE A 10 -3.92 10.22 -4.83
N ASN A 11 -5.21 10.52 -4.94
CA ASN A 11 -5.87 11.66 -4.27
C ASN A 11 -5.26 13.05 -4.56
N VAL A 12 -4.50 13.21 -5.65
CA VAL A 12 -3.90 14.49 -6.06
C VAL A 12 -4.68 15.09 -7.24
N GLY A 13 -4.99 16.38 -7.18
CA GLY A 13 -5.72 17.08 -8.25
C GLY A 13 -7.12 16.51 -8.56
N GLY A 14 -7.72 15.77 -7.63
CA GLY A 14 -9.00 15.08 -7.85
C GLY A 14 -8.91 13.78 -8.66
N HIS A 15 -7.70 13.37 -9.08
CA HIS A 15 -7.48 12.13 -9.82
C HIS A 15 -7.20 10.95 -8.91
N LYS A 16 -7.47 9.74 -9.42
CA LYS A 16 -7.18 8.45 -8.75
C LYS A 16 -7.65 8.43 -7.29
N LYS A 17 -8.93 8.79 -7.09
CA LYS A 17 -9.53 8.94 -5.77
C LYS A 17 -9.70 7.57 -5.11
N ILE A 18 -9.09 7.39 -3.95
CA ILE A 18 -9.20 6.17 -3.14
C ILE A 18 -9.48 6.58 -1.69
N LEU A 19 -10.60 6.12 -1.15
CA LEU A 19 -10.90 6.30 0.27
C LEU A 19 -9.96 5.43 1.10
N MET A 20 -9.39 5.99 2.16
CA MET A 20 -8.46 5.25 3.02
C MET A 20 -9.11 4.06 3.72
N ALA A 21 -10.43 4.10 3.97
CA ALA A 21 -11.18 2.95 4.44
C ALA A 21 -11.19 1.80 3.40
N ASP A 22 -11.48 2.13 2.14
CA ASP A 22 -11.52 1.14 1.05
C ASP A 22 -10.14 0.60 0.69
N LEU A 23 -9.10 1.41 0.89
CA LEU A 23 -7.71 0.99 0.74
C LEU A 23 -7.32 -0.03 1.81
N ARG A 24 -7.74 0.18 3.07
CA ARG A 24 -7.51 -0.80 4.14
C ARG A 24 -8.21 -2.13 3.82
N LEU A 25 -9.48 -2.07 3.44
CA LEU A 25 -10.26 -3.26 3.05
C LEU A 25 -9.62 -4.01 1.86
N LEU A 26 -9.04 -3.28 0.90
CA LEU A 26 -8.31 -3.90 -0.21
C LEU A 26 -7.08 -4.68 0.28
N PHE A 27 -6.27 -4.11 1.17
CA PHE A 27 -5.13 -4.82 1.74
C PHE A 27 -5.57 -6.04 2.57
N GLU A 28 -6.65 -5.91 3.35
CA GLU A 28 -7.23 -7.03 4.11
C GLU A 28 -7.73 -8.14 3.19
N SER A 29 -8.32 -7.80 2.03
CA SER A 29 -8.77 -8.78 1.03
C SER A 29 -7.62 -9.55 0.36
N LEU A 30 -6.40 -8.99 0.38
CA LEU A 30 -5.18 -9.67 -0.06
C LEU A 30 -4.58 -10.60 1.02
N GLY A 31 -5.24 -10.75 2.17
CA GLY A 31 -4.75 -11.56 3.28
C GLY A 31 -3.75 -10.84 4.17
N TYR A 32 -3.51 -9.54 3.95
CA TYR A 32 -2.65 -8.74 4.81
C TYR A 32 -3.38 -8.36 6.11
N THR A 33 -2.62 -8.22 7.19
CA THR A 33 -3.15 -8.00 8.53
C THR A 33 -2.59 -6.72 9.16
N GLN A 34 -3.15 -6.29 10.30
CA GLN A 34 -2.70 -5.09 11.02
C GLN A 34 -2.64 -3.83 10.13
N VAL A 35 -3.56 -3.72 9.17
CA VAL A 35 -3.51 -2.69 8.12
C VAL A 35 -3.87 -1.33 8.71
N ARG A 36 -2.98 -0.36 8.51
CA ARG A 36 -3.17 1.04 8.93
C ARG A 36 -2.76 1.97 7.80
N THR A 37 -3.59 2.98 7.53
CA THR A 37 -3.26 4.06 6.60
C THR A 37 -2.77 5.28 7.37
N TYR A 38 -1.82 6.00 6.79
CA TYR A 38 -1.37 7.28 7.30
C TYR A 38 -1.80 8.39 6.32
N ILE A 39 -2.65 9.30 6.81
CA ILE A 39 -3.26 10.41 6.07
C ILE A 39 -3.88 9.96 4.72
N GLN A 40 -4.07 10.87 3.75
CA GLN A 40 -4.63 10.54 2.43
C GLN A 40 -3.57 10.43 1.32
N SER A 41 -2.29 10.32 1.68
CA SER A 41 -1.16 10.34 0.74
C SER A 41 -0.79 8.98 0.16
N GLY A 42 -1.46 7.89 0.55
CA GLY A 42 -1.16 6.55 0.05
C GLY A 42 -0.05 5.82 0.81
N ASN A 43 0.09 6.08 2.11
CA ASN A 43 1.03 5.36 2.96
C ASN A 43 0.28 4.30 3.77
N VAL A 44 0.67 3.04 3.65
CA VAL A 44 -0.01 1.90 4.31
C VAL A 44 0.99 1.05 5.07
N LEU A 45 0.81 0.92 6.38
CA LEU A 45 1.50 -0.06 7.22
C LEU A 45 0.66 -1.35 7.26
N PHE A 46 1.29 -2.49 7.08
CA PHE A 46 0.61 -3.80 7.13
C PHE A 46 1.58 -4.91 7.53
N SER A 47 1.02 -6.03 7.97
CA SER A 47 1.75 -7.26 8.23
C SER A 47 1.38 -8.31 7.20
N ALA A 48 2.38 -8.96 6.61
CA ALA A 48 2.20 -10.06 5.67
C ALA A 48 3.19 -11.19 5.96
N GLU A 49 2.92 -12.38 5.44
CA GLU A 49 3.94 -13.42 5.34
C GLU A 49 5.09 -12.93 4.44
N ARG A 50 6.27 -13.54 4.57
CA ARG A 50 7.40 -13.14 3.73
C ARG A 50 7.13 -13.59 2.29
N GLU A 51 6.57 -12.68 1.51
CA GLU A 51 6.16 -12.93 0.14
C GLU A 51 6.98 -12.06 -0.84
N LYS A 52 7.29 -12.63 -2.00
CA LYS A 52 7.79 -11.85 -3.14
C LYS A 52 6.59 -11.28 -3.89
N GLY A 53 6.73 -10.11 -4.50
CA GLY A 53 5.65 -9.58 -5.35
C GLY A 53 4.61 -8.73 -4.61
N LEU A 54 4.82 -8.37 -3.34
CA LEU A 54 3.84 -7.58 -2.57
C LEU A 54 3.45 -6.26 -3.28
N ALA A 55 4.40 -5.58 -3.93
CA ALA A 55 4.14 -4.32 -4.62
C ALA A 55 3.26 -4.54 -5.87
N GLU A 56 3.58 -5.58 -6.65
CA GLU A 56 2.86 -6.00 -7.84
C GLU A 56 1.43 -6.43 -7.48
N ASN A 57 1.27 -7.28 -6.46
CA ASN A 57 -0.03 -7.73 -5.97
C ASN A 57 -0.93 -6.55 -5.55
N ILE A 58 -0.36 -5.56 -4.84
CA ILE A 58 -1.12 -4.36 -4.43
C ILE A 58 -1.50 -3.52 -5.65
N SER A 59 -0.56 -3.29 -6.57
CA SER A 59 -0.80 -2.51 -7.80
C SER A 59 -1.89 -3.15 -8.66
N GLU A 60 -1.83 -4.46 -8.85
CA GLU A 60 -2.82 -5.24 -9.62
C GLU A 60 -4.20 -5.18 -8.96
N ALA A 61 -4.28 -5.36 -7.63
CA ALA A 61 -5.54 -5.26 -6.91
C ALA A 61 -6.17 -3.86 -7.04
N ILE A 62 -5.35 -2.80 -7.02
CA ILE A 62 -5.82 -1.43 -7.24
C ILE A 62 -6.31 -1.24 -8.68
N GLN A 63 -5.57 -1.75 -9.67
CA GLN A 63 -5.98 -1.71 -11.08
C GLN A 63 -7.31 -2.44 -11.29
N ILE A 64 -7.50 -3.62 -10.70
CA ILE A 64 -8.75 -4.40 -10.80
C ILE A 64 -9.91 -3.66 -10.14
N LYS A 65 -9.73 -3.11 -8.93
CA LYS A 65 -10.80 -2.48 -8.17
C LYS A 65 -11.18 -1.08 -8.68
N TYR A 66 -10.20 -0.30 -9.13
CA TYR A 66 -10.38 1.13 -9.44
C TYR A 66 -10.12 1.49 -10.90
N GLY A 67 -9.52 0.59 -11.70
CA GLY A 67 -9.33 0.79 -13.13
C GLY A 67 -8.10 1.63 -13.51
N TRP A 68 -7.19 1.93 -12.57
CA TRP A 68 -5.97 2.68 -12.85
C TRP A 68 -4.74 2.11 -12.14
N GLU A 69 -3.60 2.27 -12.82
CA GLU A 69 -2.33 1.76 -12.32
C GLU A 69 -1.77 2.76 -11.30
N VAL A 70 -1.36 2.25 -10.15
CA VAL A 70 -0.74 3.03 -9.08
C VAL A 70 0.64 2.45 -8.82
N PRO A 71 1.73 3.22 -9.05
CA PRO A 71 3.05 2.77 -8.67
C PRO A 71 3.12 2.53 -7.16
N VAL A 72 3.54 1.34 -6.76
CA VAL A 72 3.69 0.91 -5.36
C VAL A 72 5.14 0.58 -5.07
N ILE A 73 5.67 1.09 -3.96
CA ILE A 73 6.95 0.65 -3.39
C ILE A 73 6.66 0.04 -2.03
N VAL A 74 7.17 -1.18 -1.79
CA VAL A 74 7.07 -1.84 -0.49
C VAL A 74 8.46 -1.93 0.15
N LYS A 75 8.56 -1.51 1.41
CA LYS A 75 9.76 -1.66 2.24
C LYS A 75 9.40 -2.36 3.53
N THR A 76 10.34 -3.13 4.09
CA THR A 76 10.21 -3.61 5.46
C THR A 76 10.42 -2.44 6.42
N ALA A 77 9.86 -2.52 7.62
CA ALA A 77 10.11 -1.53 8.66
C ALA A 77 11.61 -1.43 9.01
N GLU A 78 12.33 -2.55 8.97
CA GLU A 78 13.77 -2.62 9.22
C GLU A 78 14.57 -1.87 8.15
N ALA A 79 14.27 -2.09 6.86
CA ALA A 79 15.00 -1.45 5.76
C ALA A 79 14.76 0.07 5.69
N LEU A 80 13.65 0.55 6.24
CA LEU A 80 13.40 2.00 6.37
C LEU A 80 14.20 2.62 7.51
N ARG A 81 14.40 1.89 8.62
CA ARG A 81 15.18 2.39 9.76
C ARG A 81 16.63 2.65 9.39
N THR A 82 17.23 1.79 8.55
CA THR A 82 18.63 1.94 8.12
C THR A 82 18.90 3.18 7.26
N ILE A 83 17.87 3.94 6.84
CA ILE A 83 18.06 5.20 6.11
C ILE A 83 18.46 6.33 7.07
N PHE A 84 18.09 6.22 8.34
CA PHE A 84 18.38 7.22 9.37
C PHE A 84 19.68 6.96 10.13
N GLU A 85 20.37 5.85 9.82
CA GLU A 85 21.67 5.45 10.35
C GLU A 85 22.79 5.86 9.38
#